data_AF-A0A2R7NZL7-F1
#
_entry.id   AF-A0A2R7NZL7-F1
#
_cell.length_a   1.000
_cell.length_b   1.000
_cell.length_c   1.000
_cell.angle_alpha   90.00
_cell.angle_beta   90.00
_cell.angle_gamma   90.00
#
_symmetry.space_group_name_H-M   'P 1'
#
loop_
_entity.id
_entity.type
_entity.pdbx_description
1 polymer ?
#
loop_
_entity_poly.entity_id
_entity_poly.type
_entity_poly.pdbx_seq_one_letter_code
_entity_poly.pdbx_strand_id
1 'polypeptide(L)'
;MGIVKQQMFDDEYNQQMKDFLSQLNERNELSGAVLGIYRQLITKGFKSLSELQKKTLKSFSESYSEQNTCGVCENGNISNLTDYIYVADEGICPMCEYDREKFMRD
;
A
#
# COMPACT_ATOMS: atom_id res chain seq x y z
N MET A 1 2.28 -9.75 -22.69
CA MET A 1 2.60 -8.34 -22.35
C MET A 1 4.03 -8.07 -22.78
N GLY A 2 4.35 -6.89 -23.33
CA GLY A 2 5.74 -6.57 -23.74
C GLY A 2 6.64 -6.24 -22.53
N ILE A 3 7.95 -6.47 -22.66
CA ILE A 3 8.95 -6.29 -21.57
C ILE A 3 8.89 -4.88 -20.96
N VAL A 4 8.76 -3.84 -21.80
CA VAL A 4 8.68 -2.44 -21.34
C VAL A 4 7.43 -2.20 -20.48
N LYS A 5 6.27 -2.75 -20.88
CA LYS A 5 5.04 -2.61 -20.11
C LYS A 5 5.14 -3.30 -18.75
N GLN A 6 5.71 -4.50 -18.72
CA GLN A 6 5.93 -5.22 -17.46
C GLN A 6 6.80 -4.40 -16.52
N GLN A 7 7.90 -3.84 -17.03
CA GLN A 7 8.83 -3.07 -16.22
C GLN A 7 8.20 -1.79 -15.66
N MET A 8 7.33 -1.12 -16.43
CA MET A 8 6.55 0.02 -15.93
C MET A 8 5.64 -0.38 -14.75
N PHE A 9 4.92 -1.50 -14.87
CA PHE A 9 4.08 -2.01 -13.78
C PHE A 9 4.90 -2.39 -12.54
N ASP A 10 6.05 -3.02 -12.73
CA ASP A 10 6.93 -3.39 -11.62
C ASP A 10 7.48 -2.14 -10.90
N ASP A 11 7.87 -1.10 -11.65
CA ASP A 11 8.36 0.15 -11.10
C ASP A 11 7.27 0.92 -10.33
N GLU A 12 6.05 0.95 -10.86
CA GLU A 12 4.88 1.53 -10.17
C GLU A 12 4.58 0.80 -8.86
N TYR A 13 4.51 -0.53 -8.90
CA TYR A 13 4.29 -1.35 -7.70
C TYR A 13 5.38 -1.11 -6.65
N ASN A 14 6.65 -1.08 -7.06
CA ASN A 14 7.77 -0.84 -6.16
C ASN A 14 7.67 0.53 -5.49
N GLN A 15 7.25 1.56 -6.25
CA GLN A 15 7.06 2.90 -5.70
C GLN A 15 5.89 2.93 -4.70
N GLN A 16 4.73 2.38 -5.05
CA GLN A 16 3.58 2.31 -4.14
C GLN A 16 3.91 1.57 -2.83
N MET A 17 4.59 0.42 -2.92
CA MET A 17 4.99 -0.34 -1.74
C MET A 17 5.99 0.43 -0.87
N LYS A 18 6.92 1.18 -1.48
CA LYS A 18 7.85 2.04 -0.73
C LYS A 18 7.11 3.14 0.03
N ASP A 19 6.18 3.81 -0.63
CA ASP A 19 5.41 4.92 -0.03
C ASP A 19 4.51 4.42 1.10
N PHE A 20 3.83 3.30 0.87
CA PHE A 20 3.04 2.59 1.88
C PHE A 20 3.87 2.25 3.13
N LEU A 21 5.01 1.58 2.97
CA LEU A 21 5.87 1.22 4.10
C LEU A 21 6.45 2.46 4.79
N SER A 22 6.72 3.54 4.06
CA SER A 22 7.23 4.78 4.65
C SER A 22 6.20 5.41 5.60
N GLN A 23 4.94 5.51 5.17
CA GLN A 23 3.87 6.05 6.00
C GLN A 23 3.59 5.17 7.23
N LEU A 24 3.60 3.83 7.07
CA LEU A 24 3.47 2.93 8.21
C LEU A 24 4.64 3.03 9.20
N ASN A 25 5.85 3.30 8.71
CA ASN A 25 7.00 3.54 9.57
C ASN A 25 6.85 4.84 10.36
N GLU A 26 6.34 5.90 9.73
CA GLU A 26 6.02 7.17 10.41
C GLU A 26 4.94 7.00 11.49
N ARG A 27 3.97 6.10 11.25
CA ARG A 27 2.94 5.70 12.23
C ARG A 27 3.43 4.70 13.29
N ASN A 28 4.69 4.27 13.25
CA ASN A 28 5.28 3.24 14.12
C ASN A 28 4.58 1.86 14.06
N GLU A 29 3.98 1.53 12.92
CA GLU A 29 3.26 0.26 12.71
C GLU A 29 4.15 -0.83 12.10
N LEU A 30 5.33 -0.47 11.60
CA LEU A 30 6.31 -1.44 11.15
C LEU A 30 7.07 -2.03 12.33
N SER A 31 7.13 -3.36 12.40
CA SER A 31 7.89 -4.08 13.41
C SER A 31 8.54 -5.36 12.85
N GLY A 32 9.42 -5.96 13.66
CA GLY A 32 10.04 -7.25 13.37
C GLY A 32 10.73 -7.32 12.01
N ALA A 33 10.44 -8.40 11.27
CA ALA A 33 11.04 -8.65 9.96
C ALA A 33 10.68 -7.57 8.93
N VAL A 34 9.46 -7.04 8.95
CA VAL A 34 9.00 -6.03 7.98
C VAL A 34 9.79 -4.73 8.15
N LEU A 35 10.01 -4.28 9.38
CA LEU A 35 10.85 -3.10 9.66
C LEU A 35 12.30 -3.30 9.17
N GLY A 36 12.85 -4.49 9.38
CA GLY A 36 14.18 -4.84 8.88
C GLY A 36 14.28 -4.78 7.35
N ILE A 37 13.27 -5.32 6.66
CA ILE A 37 13.19 -5.30 5.20
C ILE A 37 12.99 -3.87 4.69
N TYR A 38 12.13 -3.07 5.32
CA TYR A 38 11.94 -1.66 4.98
C TYR A 38 13.25 -0.86 5.06
N ARG A 39 14.02 -1.02 6.14
CA ARG A 39 15.34 -0.37 6.29
C ARG A 39 16.31 -0.75 5.17
N GLN A 40 16.31 -2.01 4.76
CA GLN A 40 17.11 -2.46 3.61
C GLN A 40 16.61 -1.83 2.31
N LEU A 41 15.29 -1.80 2.11
CA LEU A 41 14.63 -1.25 0.92
C LEU A 41 14.93 0.25 0.73
N ILE A 42 14.87 1.07 1.78
CA ILE A 42 15.19 2.50 1.67
C ILE A 42 16.67 2.77 1.41
N THR A 43 17.55 1.87 1.87
CA THR A 43 19.01 2.05 1.76
C THR A 43 19.55 1.53 0.43
N LYS A 44 19.03 0.38 -0.04
CA LYS A 44 19.59 -0.39 -1.17
C LYS A 44 18.61 -0.60 -2.32
N GLY A 45 17.36 -0.17 -2.17
CA GLY A 45 16.30 -0.31 -3.17
C GLY A 45 15.73 -1.73 -3.31
N PHE A 46 14.65 -1.84 -4.09
CA PHE A 46 13.89 -3.09 -4.30
C PHE A 46 14.71 -4.24 -4.89
N LYS A 47 15.67 -3.94 -5.77
CA LYS A 47 16.54 -4.95 -6.40
C LYS A 47 17.43 -5.68 -5.40
N SER A 48 17.65 -5.10 -4.23
CA SER A 48 18.45 -5.72 -3.17
C SER A 48 17.69 -6.77 -2.35
N LEU A 49 16.36 -6.81 -2.47
CA LEU A 49 15.52 -7.73 -1.70
C LEU A 49 15.52 -9.11 -2.33
N SER A 50 15.63 -10.15 -1.49
CA SER A 50 15.39 -11.52 -1.93
C SER A 50 13.91 -11.76 -2.23
N GLU A 51 13.61 -12.80 -3.00
CA GLU A 51 12.23 -13.18 -3.29
C GLU A 51 11.43 -13.51 -2.02
N LEU A 52 12.08 -14.06 -1.00
CA LEU A 52 11.44 -14.30 0.30
C LEU A 52 11.08 -12.98 1.01
N GLN A 53 11.95 -11.98 0.95
CA GLN A 53 11.67 -10.66 1.52
C GLN A 53 10.54 -9.95 0.77
N LYS A 54 10.55 -9.99 -0.56
CA LYS A 54 9.45 -9.45 -1.39
C LYS A 54 8.11 -10.14 -1.08
N LYS A 55 8.12 -11.47 -0.95
CA LYS A 55 6.94 -12.23 -0.54
C LYS A 55 6.45 -11.83 0.85
N THR A 56 7.36 -11.59 1.79
CA THR A 56 7.02 -11.13 3.14
C THR A 56 6.33 -9.77 3.11
N LEU A 57 6.83 -8.81 2.32
CA LEU A 57 6.18 -7.51 2.13
C LEU A 57 4.79 -7.65 1.50
N LYS A 58 4.67 -8.50 0.47
CA LYS A 58 3.39 -8.76 -0.19
C LYS A 58 2.36 -9.33 0.77
N SER A 59 2.71 -10.36 1.54
CA SER A 59 1.79 -10.96 2.53
C SER A 59 1.45 -9.98 3.65
N PHE A 60 2.38 -9.11 4.05
CA PHE A 60 2.09 -8.04 5.00
C PHE A 60 1.07 -7.04 4.42
N SER A 61 1.25 -6.55 3.18
CA SER A 61 0.29 -5.64 2.56
C SER A 61 -1.08 -6.26 2.32
N GLU A 62 -1.13 -7.56 1.95
CA GLU A 62 -2.38 -8.30 1.81
C GLU A 62 -3.11 -8.36 3.16
N SER A 63 -2.42 -8.77 4.23
CA SER A 63 -3.02 -8.82 5.57
C SER A 63 -3.48 -7.44 6.06
N TYR A 64 -2.71 -6.38 5.78
CA TYR A 64 -3.10 -5.03 6.12
C TYR A 64 -4.37 -4.59 5.36
N SER A 65 -4.47 -4.93 4.07
CA SER A 65 -5.66 -4.61 3.26
C SER A 65 -6.93 -5.34 3.71
N GLU A 66 -6.78 -6.59 4.17
CA GLU A 66 -7.91 -7.38 4.72
C GLU A 66 -8.42 -6.78 6.03
N GLN A 67 -7.52 -6.26 6.88
CA GLN A 67 -7.87 -5.65 8.15
C GLN A 67 -8.49 -4.25 7.99
N ASN A 68 -8.16 -3.56 6.90
CA ASN A 68 -8.59 -2.18 6.64
C ASN A 68 -9.48 -2.13 5.41
N THR A 69 -10.69 -2.66 5.53
CA THR A 69 -11.66 -2.72 4.45
C THR A 69 -12.56 -1.48 4.44
N CYS A 70 -12.67 -0.81 3.29
CA CYS A 70 -13.55 0.33 3.11
C CYS A 70 -15.00 -0.08 3.36
N GLY A 71 -15.67 0.57 4.32
CA GLY A 71 -17.04 0.26 4.73
C GLY A 71 -18.12 0.56 3.68
N VAL A 72 -17.76 1.14 2.53
CA VAL A 72 -18.70 1.49 1.45
C VAL A 72 -18.52 0.60 0.23
N CYS A 73 -17.30 0.47 -0.29
CA CYS A 73 -17.04 -0.24 -1.55
C CYS A 73 -16.33 -1.58 -1.38
N GLU A 74 -16.06 -2.02 -0.14
CA GLU A 74 -15.33 -3.26 0.14
C GLU A 74 -14.01 -3.35 -0.64
N ASN A 75 -13.29 -2.22 -0.69
CA ASN A 75 -12.02 -2.02 -1.42
C ASN A 75 -12.13 -1.99 -2.96
N GLY A 76 -13.33 -2.06 -3.55
CA GLY A 76 -13.52 -2.03 -5.00
C GLY A 76 -13.02 -0.77 -5.71
N ASN A 77 -12.87 0.34 -4.98
CA ASN A 77 -12.37 1.61 -5.51
C ASN A 77 -10.92 1.92 -5.09
N ILE A 78 -10.25 1.02 -4.38
CA ILE A 78 -8.86 1.24 -3.94
C ILE A 78 -7.91 0.91 -5.09
N SER A 79 -7.01 1.83 -5.40
CA SER A 79 -6.03 1.68 -6.49
C SER A 79 -4.59 1.89 -6.04
N ASN A 80 -4.38 2.39 -4.82
CA ASN A 80 -3.06 2.57 -4.22
C ASN A 80 -3.00 1.93 -2.82
N LEU A 81 -1.88 1.30 -2.48
CA LEU A 81 -1.66 0.74 -1.15
C LEU A 81 -1.80 1.76 -0.02
N THR A 82 -1.43 3.03 -0.25
CA THR A 82 -1.58 4.08 0.76
C THR A 82 -3.04 4.40 1.07
N ASP A 83 -3.98 4.07 0.18
CA ASP A 83 -5.42 4.28 0.46
C ASP A 83 -5.89 3.39 1.62
N TYR A 84 -5.25 2.24 1.87
CA TYR A 84 -5.55 1.41 3.03
C TYR A 84 -5.16 2.06 4.35
N ILE A 85 -4.16 2.95 4.34
CA ILE A 85 -3.79 3.76 5.51
C ILE A 85 -4.92 4.74 5.80
N TYR A 86 -5.44 5.40 4.76
CA TYR A 86 -6.60 6.27 4.88
C TYR A 86 -7.84 5.54 5.42
N VAL A 87 -8.11 4.34 4.91
CA VAL A 87 -9.20 3.49 5.41
C VAL A 87 -8.99 3.12 6.89
N ALA A 88 -7.76 2.90 7.33
CA ALA A 88 -7.47 2.61 8.72
C ALA A 88 -7.83 3.78 9.65
N ASP A 89 -7.69 5.02 9.16
CA ASP A 89 -8.02 6.23 9.92
C ASP A 89 -9.51 6.59 9.85
N GLU A 90 -10.11 6.53 8.65
CA GLU A 90 -11.45 7.08 8.37
C GLU A 90 -12.54 6.02 8.17
N GLY A 91 -12.18 4.74 8.06
CA GLY A 91 -13.10 3.62 7.78
C GLY A 91 -13.65 3.58 6.35
N ILE A 92 -13.35 4.59 5.52
CA ILE A 92 -13.74 4.69 4.11
C ILE A 92 -12.53 5.05 3.26
N CYS A 93 -12.54 4.70 1.96
CA CYS A 93 -11.44 5.06 1.06
C CYS A 93 -11.61 6.49 0.51
N PRO A 94 -10.52 7.14 0.07
CA PRO A 94 -10.55 8.52 -0.42
C PRO A 94 -11.57 8.75 -1.55
N MET A 95 -11.73 7.76 -2.45
CA MET A 95 -12.70 7.86 -3.55
C MET A 95 -14.14 7.87 -3.05
N CYS A 96 -14.49 6.99 -2.10
CA CYS A 96 -15.83 6.94 -1.52
C CYS A 96 -16.13 8.19 -0.69
N GLU A 97 -15.12 8.75 -0.02
CA GLU A 97 -15.29 10.01 0.68
C GLU A 97 -15.55 11.18 -0.29
N TYR A 98 -14.76 11.28 -1.35
CA TYR A 98 -14.96 12.29 -2.38
C TYR A 98 -16.39 12.24 -2.96
N ASP A 99 -16.88 11.04 -3.28
CA ASP A 99 -18.26 10.87 -3.74
C ASP A 99 -19.27 11.32 -2.67
N ARG A 100 -19.10 10.91 -1.41
CA ARG A 100 -19.96 11.33 -0.29
C ARG A 100 -20.02 12.84 -0.13
N GLU A 101 -18.87 13.51 -0.15
CA GLU A 101 -18.80 14.98 -0.03
C GLU A 101 -19.49 15.69 -1.17
N LYS A 102 -19.34 15.16 -2.40
CA LYS A 102 -19.99 15.73 -3.58
C LYS A 102 -21.51 15.66 -3.47
N PHE A 103 -22.06 14.53 -3.02
CA PHE A 103 -23.51 14.37 -2.83
C PHE A 103 -24.08 15.17 -1.65
N MET A 104 -23.28 15.52 -0.64
CA MET A 104 -23.69 16.34 0.51
C MET A 104 -23.68 17.85 0.24
N ARG A 105 -23.06 18.29 -0.87
CA ARG A 105 -22.98 19.70 -1.29
C ARG A 105 -24.10 20.10 -2.25
N ASP A 106 -24.91 19.15 -2.70
CA ASP A 106 -26.14 19.33 -3.50
C ASP A 106 -27.38 19.25 -2.60
#